data_AF-A0A6M3IW90-F1
#
_entry.id   AF-A0A6M3IW90-F1
#
_cell.length_a   1.000
_cell.length_b   1.000
_cell.length_c   1.000
_cell.angle_alpha   90.00
_cell.angle_beta   90.00
_cell.angle_gamma   90.00
#
_symmetry.space_group_name_H-M   'P 1'
#
loop_
_entity.id
_entity.type
_entity.pdbx_description
1 polymer ?
#
loop_
_entity_poly.entity_id
_entity_poly.type
_entity_poly.pdbx_seq_one_letter_code
_entity_poly.pdbx_strand_id
1 'polypeptide(L)' 'MKARIEFDLPEESEEHRIYINAQKWYSCLWDMEQKLRSYLKYGHKFNTTNEAIESIRNDLWEDLKDHPFL' A
#
# COMPACT_ATOMS: atom_id res chain seq x y z
N MET A 1 3.11 31.93 -16.43
CA MET A 1 1.64 31.78 -16.40
C MET A 1 1.35 30.33 -16.06
N LYS A 2 0.53 30.05 -15.03
CA LYS A 2 0.12 28.69 -14.65
C LYS A 2 -1.40 28.64 -14.75
N ALA A 3 -1.92 27.75 -15.59
CA ALA A 3 -3.33 27.42 -15.65
C ALA A 3 -3.53 26.02 -15.06
N ARG A 4 -4.59 25.85 -14.26
CA ARG A 4 -5.04 24.55 -13.75
C ARG A 4 -6.48 24.37 -14.22
N ILE A 5 -6.78 23.20 -14.76
CA ILE A 5 -8.15 22.81 -15.14
C ILE A 5 -8.73 22.11 -13.93
N GLU A 6 -9.84 22.63 -13.41
CA GLU A 6 -10.62 22.02 -12.32
C GLU A 6 -11.81 21.31 -12.93
N PHE A 7 -12.00 20.05 -12.56
CA PHE A 7 -13.12 19.21 -12.98
C PHE A 7 -13.93 18.85 -11.74
N ASP A 8 -15.25 19.04 -11.82
CA ASP A 8 -16.17 18.47 -10.84
C ASP A 8 -16.25 16.96 -11.08
N LEU A 9 -15.76 16.16 -10.14
CA LEU A 9 -15.91 14.71 -10.22
C LEU A 9 -17.40 14.36 -10.06
N PRO A 10 -17.99 13.57 -10.98
CA PRO A 10 -19.33 13.03 -10.79
C PRO A 10 -19.35 12.07 -9.58
N GLU A 11 -20.56 11.77 -9.11
CA GLU A 11 -20.88 11.00 -7.89
C GLU A 11 -20.14 9.64 -7.76
N GLU A 12 -19.63 9.08 -8.87
CA GLU A 12 -18.71 7.92 -8.96
C GLU A 12 -17.26 8.21 -8.50
N SER A 13 -17.09 9.11 -7.53
CA SER A 13 -15.78 9.57 -7.07
C SER A 13 -14.92 8.46 -6.44
N GLU A 14 -15.54 7.41 -5.90
CA GLU A 14 -14.86 6.35 -5.17
C GLU A 14 -14.21 5.32 -6.12
N GLU A 15 -14.94 4.82 -7.11
CA GLU A 15 -14.37 3.93 -8.14
C GLU A 15 -13.26 4.63 -8.91
N HIS A 16 -13.48 5.88 -9.32
CA HIS A 16 -12.47 6.67 -10.01
C HIS A 16 -11.21 6.90 -9.16
N ARG A 17 -11.36 7.18 -7.85
CA ARG A 17 -10.23 7.26 -6.91
C ARG A 17 -9.50 5.93 -6.78
N ILE A 18 -10.23 4.81 -6.73
CA ILE A 18 -9.64 3.46 -6.68
C ILE A 18 -8.81 3.23 -7.95
N TYR A 19 -9.35 3.51 -9.14
CA TYR A 19 -8.62 3.33 -10.41
C TYR A 19 -7.36 4.18 -10.50
N ILE A 20 -7.42 5.46 -10.11
CA ILE A 20 -6.24 6.36 -10.11
C ILE A 20 -5.17 5.84 -9.15
N ASN A 21 -5.57 5.30 -8.00
CA ASN A 21 -4.63 4.80 -7.00
C ASN A 21 -4.24 3.33 -7.19
N ALA A 22 -4.88 2.60 -8.10
CA ALA A 22 -4.69 1.15 -8.27
C ALA A 22 -3.23 0.76 -8.51
N GLN A 23 -2.48 1.58 -9.25
CA GLN A 23 -1.05 1.35 -9.47
C GLN A 23 -0.24 1.46 -8.16
N LYS A 24 -0.58 2.41 -7.28
CA LYS A 24 0.09 2.57 -5.98
C LYS A 24 -0.22 1.38 -5.06
N TRP A 25 -1.47 0.95 -5.03
CA TRP A 25 -1.89 -0.26 -4.34
C TRP A 25 -1.14 -1.49 -4.83
N TYR A 26 -1.00 -1.65 -6.15
CA TYR A 26 -0.23 -2.74 -6.73
C TYR A 26 1.23 -2.74 -6.28
N SER A 27 1.89 -1.57 -6.28
CA SER A 27 3.27 -1.44 -5.80
C SER A 27 3.41 -1.81 -4.32
N CYS A 28 2.53 -1.31 -3.45
CA CYS A 28 2.54 -1.65 -2.03
C CYS A 28 2.36 -3.17 -1.80
N LEU A 29 1.42 -3.81 -2.50
CA LEU A 29 1.23 -5.26 -2.43
C LEU A 29 2.45 -6.04 -2.94
N TRP A 30 3.10 -5.53 -3.99
CA TRP A 30 4.31 -6.14 -4.53
C TRP A 30 5.46 -6.09 -3.51
N ASP A 31 5.71 -4.94 -2.89
CA ASP A 31 6.78 -4.78 -1.91
C ASP A 31 6.56 -5.66 -0.67
N MET A 32 5.30 -5.76 -0.22
CA MET A 32 4.88 -6.67 0.84
C MET A 32 5.15 -8.14 0.47
N GLU A 33 4.83 -8.55 -0.76
CA GLU A 33 5.11 -9.90 -1.25
C GLU A 33 6.62 -10.20 -1.32
N GLN A 34 7.44 -9.26 -1.79
CA GLN A 34 8.89 -9.43 -1.83
C GLN A 34 9.48 -9.60 -0.42
N LYS A 35 8.94 -8.87 0.57
CA LYS A 35 9.36 -8.97 1.97
C LYS A 35 9.01 -10.34 2.56
N LEU A 36 7.78 -10.83 2.35
CA LEU A 36 7.37 -12.18 2.75
C LEU A 36 8.24 -13.26 2.08
N ARG A 37 8.55 -13.10 0.79
CA ARG A 37 9.48 -14.00 0.09
C ARG A 37 10.88 -13.98 0.68
N SER A 38 11.36 -12.82 1.15
CA SER A 38 12.65 -12.73 1.85
C SER A 38 12.65 -13.52 3.16
N TYR A 39 11.56 -13.46 3.93
CA TYR A 39 11.40 -14.23 5.16
C TYR A 39 11.39 -15.73 4.91
N LEU A 40 10.75 -16.18 3.82
CA LEU A 40 10.76 -17.59 3.44
C LEU A 40 12.15 -18.05 2.96
N LYS A 41 12.87 -17.20 2.22
CA LYS A 41 14.16 -17.55 1.62
C LYS A 41 15.33 -17.51 2.59
N TYR A 42 15.37 -16.49 3.45
CA TYR A 42 16.50 -16.20 4.35
C TYR A 42 16.17 -16.45 5.82
N GLY A 43 14.94 -16.84 6.12
CA GLY A 43 14.42 -16.94 7.48
C GLY A 43 13.96 -15.58 8.02
N HIS A 44 13.26 -15.62 9.15
CA HIS A 44 12.82 -14.43 9.89
C HIS A 44 13.22 -14.53 11.35
N LYS A 45 13.23 -13.39 12.05
CA LYS A 45 13.60 -13.31 13.48
C LYS A 45 12.40 -13.34 14.43
N PHE A 46 11.19 -13.55 13.92
CA PHE A 46 10.00 -13.64 14.75
C PHE A 46 10.05 -14.89 15.65
N ASN A 47 9.84 -14.68 16.95
CA ASN A 47 9.85 -15.75 17.96
C ASN A 47 8.46 -16.36 18.15
N THR A 48 7.41 -15.61 17.80
CA THR A 48 6.02 -16.07 17.88
C THR A 48 5.25 -15.72 16.62
N THR A 49 4.15 -16.45 16.38
CA THR A 49 3.22 -16.14 15.29
C THR A 49 2.63 -14.74 15.43
N ASN A 50 2.35 -14.28 16.65
CA ASN A 50 1.82 -12.94 16.89
C ASN A 50 2.81 -11.84 16.49
N GLU A 51 4.10 -12.00 16.81
CA GLU A 51 5.15 -11.07 16.39
C GLU A 51 5.25 -10.98 14.86
N ALA A 52 5.14 -12.12 14.17
CA ALA A 52 5.14 -12.14 12.71
C ALA A 52 3.93 -11.39 12.12
N ILE A 53 2.73 -11.63 12.65
CA ILE A 53 1.49 -10.96 12.22
C ILE A 53 1.56 -9.46 12.50
N GLU A 54 2.03 -9.05 13.67
CA GLU A 54 2.18 -7.63 14.02
C GLU A 54 3.21 -6.94 13.13
N SER A 55 4.35 -7.58 12.84
CA SER A 55 5.33 -7.02 11.93
C SER A 55 4.75 -6.79 10.54
N ILE A 56 4.11 -7.81 9.95
CA ILE A 56 3.52 -7.73 8.62
C ILE A 56 2.41 -6.66 8.58
N ARG A 57 1.61 -6.57 9.64
CA ARG A 57 0.57 -5.54 9.77
C ARG A 57 1.18 -4.14 9.86
N ASN A 58 2.23 -3.95 10.65
CA ASN A 58 2.89 -2.67 10.81
C ASN A 58 3.54 -2.22 9.49
N ASP A 59 4.21 -3.13 8.80
CA ASP A 59 4.81 -2.88 7.49
C ASP A 59 3.75 -2.39 6.49
N LEU A 60 2.60 -3.06 6.42
CA LEU A 60 1.47 -2.61 5.60
C LEU A 60 1.03 -1.19 5.99
N TRP A 61 0.88 -0.89 7.28
CA TRP A 61 0.48 0.45 7.72
C TRP A 61 1.52 1.53 7.44
N GLU A 62 2.81 1.20 7.44
CA GLU A 62 3.87 2.11 7.05
C GLU A 62 3.81 2.40 5.54
N ASP A 63 3.73 1.37 4.71
CA ASP A 63 3.62 1.52 3.26
C ASP A 63 2.36 2.31 2.86
N LEU A 64 1.26 2.15 3.59
CA LEU A 64 0.03 2.93 3.37
C LEU A 64 0.14 4.39 3.83
N LYS A 65 0.89 4.70 4.89
CA LYS A 65 1.08 6.08 5.38
C LYS A 65 1.85 6.95 4.39
N ASP A 66 2.79 6.36 3.66
CA ASP A 66 3.53 7.04 2.59
C ASP A 66 2.65 7.33 1.36
N HIS A 67 1.38 6.92 1.40
CA HIS A 67 0.39 7.14 0.35
C HIS A 67 -0.88 7.83 0.89
N PRO A 68 -0.83 9.14 1.21
CA PRO A 68 -1.93 9.90 1.84
C PRO A 68 -3.20 10.08 0.98
N PHE A 69 -3.26 9.48 -0.21
CA PHE A 69 -4.41 9.52 -1.12
C PHE A 69 -5.12 8.16 -1.26
N LEU A 70 -4.66 7.15 -0.53
CA LEU A 70 -5.56 6.12 -0.03
C LEU A 70 -6.57 6.76 0.93
#